data_AF-A0A962XQY6-F1
#
_entry.id   AF-A0A962XQY6-F1
#
_cell.length_a   1.000
_cell.length_b   1.000
_cell.length_c   1.000
_cell.angle_alpha   90.00
_cell.angle_beta   90.00
_cell.angle_gamma   90.00
#
_symmetry.space_group_name_H-M   'P 1'
#
loop_
_entity.id
_entity.type
_entity.pdbx_description
1 polymer ?
#
loop_
_entity_poly.entity_id
_entity_poly.type
_entity_poly.pdbx_seq_one_letter_code
_entity_poly.pdbx_strand_id
1 'polypeptide(L)'
;NALGANLIDLLFSMLVLFALLQIRGHPRRWLQTTSAFLGLGVLAGILMTLVQIPVEAVGTPGSVALLNLVLIIWLHLALGGVLRHALEVPLALGVVIVLAYTVMSFTLIARIYPPVTST
;
A
#
# COMPACT_ATOMS: atom_id res chain seq x y z
N ASN A 1 8.17 15.03 7.94
CA ASN A 1 8.58 13.87 8.77
C ASN A 1 8.08 12.57 8.17
N ALA A 2 8.98 11.65 7.79
CA ALA A 2 8.61 10.37 7.16
C ALA A 2 7.69 9.51 8.03
N LEU A 3 7.96 9.45 9.34
CA LEU A 3 7.12 8.72 10.31
C LEU A 3 5.67 9.23 10.31
N GLY A 4 5.48 10.56 10.32
CA GLY A 4 4.16 11.17 10.33
C GLY A 4 3.37 10.88 9.05
N ALA A 5 4.03 10.90 7.89
CA ALA A 5 3.41 10.52 6.62
C ALA A 5 2.95 9.05 6.63
N ASN A 6 3.80 8.13 7.11
CA ASN A 6 3.46 6.72 7.21
C ASN A 6 2.31 6.43 8.18
N LEU A 7 2.24 7.15 9.30
CA LEU A 7 1.12 7.03 10.24
C LEU A 7 -0.20 7.50 9.62
N ILE A 8 -0.17 8.59 8.85
CA ILE A 8 -1.36 9.08 8.13
C ILE A 8 -1.81 8.06 7.10
N ASP A 9 -0.88 7.53 6.29
CA ASP A 9 -1.20 6.49 5.30
C ASP A 9 -1.82 5.25 5.94
N LEU A 10 -1.23 4.80 7.06
CA LEU A 10 -1.75 3.67 7.81
C LEU A 10 -3.16 3.92 8.36
N LEU A 11 -3.37 5.04 9.06
CA LEU A 11 -4.69 5.38 9.61
C LEU A 11 -5.73 5.51 8.49
N PHE A 12 -5.35 6.13 7.38
CA PHE A 12 -6.20 6.32 6.24
C PHE A 12 -6.60 4.99 5.59
N SER A 13 -5.64 4.11 5.32
CA SER A 13 -5.91 2.79 4.77
C SER A 13 -6.80 1.94 5.70
N MET A 14 -6.59 1.99 7.01
CA MET A 14 -7.46 1.35 7.99
C MET A 14 -8.89 1.91 7.92
N LEU A 15 -9.07 3.23 7.90
CA LEU A 15 -10.38 3.86 7.77
C LEU A 15 -11.10 3.45 6.48
N VAL A 16 -10.39 3.43 5.35
CA VAL A 16 -10.94 3.00 4.05
C VAL A 16 -11.38 1.54 4.11
N LEU A 17 -10.53 0.64 4.63
CA LEU A 17 -10.88 -0.77 4.79
C LEU A 17 -12.11 -0.95 5.67
N PHE A 18 -12.21 -0.18 6.76
CA PHE A 18 -13.32 -0.27 7.69
C PHE A 18 -14.61 0.14 6.98
N ALA A 19 -14.60 1.30 6.31
CA ALA A 19 -15.73 1.80 5.54
C ALA A 19 -16.19 0.80 4.47
N LEU A 20 -15.26 0.24 3.69
CA LEU A 20 -15.58 -0.75 2.65
C LEU A 20 -16.24 -2.00 3.21
N LEU A 21 -15.76 -2.50 4.34
CA LEU A 21 -16.33 -3.68 5.00
C LEU A 21 -17.71 -3.40 5.59
N GLN A 22 -17.95 -2.21 6.14
CA GLN A 22 -19.29 -1.79 6.59
C GLN A 22 -20.27 -1.70 5.41
N ILE A 23 -19.87 -1.04 4.32
CA ILE A 23 -20.69 -0.89 3.11
C ILE A 23 -21.04 -2.26 2.51
N ARG A 24 -20.11 -3.22 2.53
CA ARG A 24 -20.33 -4.58 2.03
C ARG A 24 -21.01 -5.51 3.03
N GLY A 25 -21.31 -5.06 4.26
CA GLY A 25 -21.98 -5.90 5.27
C GLY A 25 -21.11 -7.00 5.88
N HIS A 26 -19.78 -6.86 5.84
CA HIS A 26 -18.82 -7.86 6.34
C HIS A 26 -17.96 -7.37 7.54
N PRO A 27 -18.55 -6.74 8.58
CA PRO A 27 -17.77 -6.15 9.68
C PRO A 27 -16.95 -7.20 10.46
N ARG A 28 -17.39 -8.46 10.49
CA ARG A 28 -16.67 -9.57 11.15
C ARG A 28 -15.33 -9.90 10.49
N ARG A 29 -15.13 -9.53 9.21
CA ARG A 29 -13.88 -9.75 8.47
C ARG A 29 -12.83 -8.66 8.73
N TRP A 30 -13.14 -7.64 9.54
CA TRP A 30 -12.25 -6.53 9.86
C TRP A 30 -10.88 -6.97 10.37
N LEU A 31 -10.86 -7.81 11.42
CA LEU A 31 -9.60 -8.23 12.05
C LEU A 31 -8.72 -9.03 11.09
N GLN A 32 -9.32 -9.95 10.34
CA GLN A 32 -8.62 -10.77 9.34
C GLN A 32 -8.07 -9.92 8.17
N THR A 33 -8.88 -8.97 7.67
CA THR A 33 -8.48 -8.13 6.54
C THR A 33 -7.36 -7.18 6.95
N THR A 34 -7.47 -6.58 8.13
CA THR A 34 -6.47 -5.66 8.67
C THR A 34 -5.16 -6.38 8.97
N SER A 35 -5.21 -7.58 9.57
CA SER A 35 -3.99 -8.36 9.84
C SER A 35 -3.33 -8.82 8.55
N ALA A 36 -4.09 -9.19 7.52
CA ALA A 36 -3.55 -9.51 6.20
C ALA A 36 -2.92 -8.28 5.52
N PHE A 37 -3.55 -7.11 5.57
CA PHE A 37 -3.00 -5.85 5.05
C PHE A 37 -1.69 -5.47 5.75
N LEU A 38 -1.69 -5.47 7.09
CA LEU A 38 -0.50 -5.17 7.89
C LEU A 38 0.61 -6.19 7.64
N GLY A 39 0.28 -7.48 7.61
CA GLY A 39 1.22 -8.56 7.32
C GLY A 39 1.85 -8.42 5.94
N LEU A 40 1.06 -8.05 4.92
CA LEU A 40 1.59 -7.74 3.59
C LEU A 40 2.48 -6.50 3.58
N GLY A 41 2.13 -5.46 4.33
CA GLY A 41 2.97 -4.27 4.47
C GLY A 41 4.32 -4.58 5.11
N VAL A 42 4.33 -5.37 6.19
CA VAL A 42 5.57 -5.84 6.83
C VAL A 42 6.38 -6.71 5.88
N LEU A 43 5.74 -7.67 5.21
CA LEU A 43 6.40 -8.55 4.23
C LEU A 43 7.00 -7.72 3.08
N ALA A 44 6.28 -6.71 2.58
CA ALA A 44 6.77 -5.81 1.55
C ALA A 44 7.99 -5.01 2.03
N GLY A 45 7.97 -4.48 3.26
CA GLY A 45 9.10 -3.77 3.84
C GLY A 45 10.34 -4.64 3.99
N ILE A 46 10.16 -5.89 4.43
CA ILE A 46 11.24 -6.89 4.51
C ILE A 46 11.78 -7.20 3.12
N LEU A 47 10.92 -7.52 2.15
CA LEU A 47 11.34 -7.84 0.79
C LEU A 47 12.03 -6.65 0.10
N MET A 48 11.51 -5.44 0.28
CA MET A 48 12.16 -4.21 -0.20
C MET A 48 13.57 -4.11 0.36
N THR A 49 13.73 -4.24 1.68
CA THR A 49 15.06 -4.13 2.32
C THR A 49 16.01 -5.22 1.82
N LEU A 50 15.57 -6.49 1.80
CA LEU A 50 16.41 -7.62 1.41
C LEU A 50 16.85 -7.56 -0.06
N VAL A 51 15.97 -7.11 -0.96
CA VAL A 51 16.26 -7.09 -2.40
C VAL A 51 16.92 -5.77 -2.82
N GLN A 52 16.64 -4.64 -2.16
CA GLN A 52 17.30 -3.37 -2.47
C GLN A 52 18.78 -3.37 -2.10
N ILE A 53 19.18 -3.94 -0.95
CA ILE A 53 20.59 -3.97 -0.53
C ILE A 53 21.54 -4.47 -1.63
N PRO A 54 21.34 -5.67 -2.22
CA PRO A 54 22.22 -6.14 -3.28
C PRO A 54 22.06 -5.34 -4.58
N VAL A 55 20.86 -4.90 -4.93
CA VAL A 55 20.61 -4.17 -6.19
C VAL A 55 21.20 -2.75 -6.14
N GLU A 56 21.25 -2.11 -4.98
CA GLU A 56 21.94 -0.83 -4.81
C GLU A 56 23.47 -0.99 -4.79
N ALA A 57 23.97 -2.14 -4.32
CA ALA A 57 25.41 -2.39 -4.24
C ALA A 57 26.07 -2.66 -5.61
N VAL A 58 25.36 -3.33 -6.53
CA VAL A 58 25.92 -3.78 -7.82
C VAL A 58 25.03 -3.45 -9.04
N GLY A 59 23.83 -2.93 -8.84
CA GLY A 59 22.89 -2.62 -9.92
C GLY A 59 23.08 -1.24 -10.52
N THR A 60 22.49 -1.05 -11.71
CA THR A 60 22.39 0.27 -12.34
C THR A 60 21.15 1.03 -11.84
N PRO A 61 21.10 2.37 -11.96
CA PRO A 61 19.89 3.13 -11.63
C PRO A 61 18.62 2.61 -12.33
N GLY A 62 18.74 2.12 -13.57
CA GLY A 62 17.63 1.51 -14.30
C GLY A 62 17.15 0.20 -13.68
N SER A 63 18.07 -0.63 -13.18
CA SER A 63 17.75 -1.89 -12.49
C SER A 63 17.03 -1.63 -11.16
N VAL A 64 17.46 -0.62 -10.39
CA VAL A 64 16.81 -0.20 -9.14
C VAL A 64 15.38 0.29 -9.42
N ALA A 65 15.20 1.14 -10.43
CA ALA A 65 13.88 1.64 -10.81
C ALA A 65 12.93 0.51 -11.25
N LEU A 66 13.43 -0.44 -12.05
CA LEU A 66 12.64 -1.59 -12.49
C LEU A 66 12.24 -2.48 -11.32
N LEU A 67 13.17 -2.76 -10.39
CA LEU A 67 12.86 -3.52 -9.17
C LEU A 67 11.76 -2.84 -8.36
N ASN A 68 11.88 -1.54 -8.12
CA ASN A 68 10.89 -0.77 -7.38
C ASN A 68 9.51 -0.85 -8.05
N LEU A 69 9.45 -0.73 -9.38
CA LEU A 69 8.21 -0.86 -10.13
C LEU A 69 7.57 -2.25 -9.96
N VAL A 70 8.38 -3.32 -10.07
CA VAL A 70 7.90 -4.70 -9.88
C VAL A 70 7.37 -4.91 -8.47
N LEU A 71 8.09 -4.43 -7.44
CA LEU A 71 7.68 -4.55 -6.04
C LEU A 71 6.38 -3.77 -5.76
N ILE A 72 6.25 -2.57 -6.32
CA ILE A 72 5.02 -1.78 -6.22
C ILE A 72 3.84 -2.52 -6.86
N ILE A 73 3.99 -3.03 -8.08
CA ILE A 73 2.94 -3.78 -8.77
C ILE A 73 2.56 -5.03 -7.96
N TRP A 74 3.56 -5.79 -7.50
CA TRP A 74 3.33 -6.99 -6.69
C TRP A 74 2.55 -6.67 -5.42
N LEU A 75 2.93 -5.62 -4.69
CA LEU A 75 2.24 -5.22 -3.46
C LEU A 75 0.79 -4.83 -3.75
N HIS A 76 0.53 -4.05 -4.81
CA HIS A 76 -0.83 -3.66 -5.18
C HIS A 76 -1.70 -4.86 -5.57
N LEU A 77 -1.12 -5.84 -6.28
CA LEU A 77 -1.81 -7.08 -6.62
C LEU A 77 -2.10 -7.92 -5.35
N ALA A 78 -1.16 -8.01 -4.43
CA ALA A 78 -1.32 -8.75 -3.17
C ALA A 78 -2.43 -8.13 -2.30
N LEU A 79 -2.40 -6.81 -2.11
CA LEU A 79 -3.43 -6.07 -1.37
C LEU A 79 -4.80 -6.15 -2.06
N GLY A 80 -4.83 -6.03 -3.39
CA GLY A 80 -6.04 -6.21 -4.19
C GLY A 80 -6.61 -7.63 -4.05
N GLY A 81 -5.73 -8.64 -3.94
CA GLY A 81 -6.09 -10.02 -3.64
C GLY A 81 -6.70 -10.21 -2.25
N VAL A 82 -6.22 -9.48 -1.23
CA VAL A 82 -6.86 -9.48 0.10
C VAL A 82 -8.24 -8.85 0.02
N LEU A 83 -8.38 -7.70 -0.65
CA LEU A 83 -9.68 -7.04 -0.84
C LEU A 83 -10.68 -7.90 -1.63
N ARG A 84 -10.21 -8.63 -2.64
CA ARG A 84 -11.01 -9.59 -3.41
C ARG A 84 -11.74 -10.56 -2.48
N HIS A 85 -11.02 -11.15 -1.52
CA HIS A 85 -11.58 -12.12 -0.58
C HIS A 85 -12.38 -11.44 0.54
N ALA A 86 -11.93 -10.28 1.01
CA ALA A 86 -12.59 -9.55 2.09
C ALA A 86 -13.96 -9.00 1.67
N LEU A 87 -14.05 -8.44 0.46
CA LEU A 87 -15.24 -7.77 -0.06
C LEU A 87 -16.06 -8.64 -1.03
N GLU A 88 -15.57 -9.85 -1.36
CA GLU A 88 -16.17 -10.76 -2.35
C GLU A 88 -16.38 -10.08 -3.71
N VAL A 89 -15.33 -9.45 -4.20
CA VAL A 89 -15.30 -8.68 -5.46
C VAL A 89 -14.29 -9.30 -6.44
N PRO A 90 -14.36 -9.02 -7.75
CA PRO A 90 -13.30 -9.44 -8.67
C PRO A 90 -11.95 -8.78 -8.31
N LEU A 91 -10.84 -9.46 -8.64
CA LEU A 91 -9.48 -8.98 -8.35
C LEU A 91 -9.24 -7.58 -8.94
N ALA A 92 -9.72 -7.34 -10.16
CA ALA A 92 -9.60 -6.05 -10.82
C ALA A 92 -10.19 -4.91 -9.97
N LEU A 93 -11.37 -5.12 -9.36
CA LEU A 93 -11.98 -4.11 -8.49
C LEU A 93 -11.18 -3.93 -7.20
N GLY A 94 -10.67 -5.02 -6.62
CA GLY A 94 -9.76 -4.95 -5.47
C GLY A 94 -8.53 -4.10 -5.76
N VAL A 95 -7.85 -4.33 -6.89
CA VAL A 95 -6.68 -3.57 -7.32
C VAL A 95 -7.03 -2.10 -7.60
N VAL A 96 -8.16 -1.83 -8.25
CA VAL A 96 -8.64 -0.46 -8.48
C VAL A 96 -8.88 0.28 -7.16
N ILE A 97 -9.45 -0.38 -6.16
CA ILE A 97 -9.63 0.19 -4.83
C ILE A 97 -8.27 0.50 -4.18
N VAL A 98 -7.29 -0.40 -4.30
CA VAL A 98 -5.93 -0.17 -3.79
C VAL A 98 -5.33 1.08 -4.43
N LEU A 99 -5.35 1.14 -5.76
CA LEU A 99 -4.82 2.29 -6.51
C LEU A 99 -5.52 3.60 -6.12
N ALA A 100 -6.85 3.57 -5.99
CA ALA A 100 -7.64 4.73 -5.61
C ALA A 100 -7.24 5.26 -4.23
N TYR A 101 -7.12 4.39 -3.20
CA TYR A 101 -6.69 4.86 -1.88
C TYR A 101 -5.22 5.31 -1.90
N THR A 102 -4.34 4.65 -2.65
CA THR A 102 -2.92 5.05 -2.78
C THR A 102 -2.81 6.48 -3.29
N VAL A 103 -3.51 6.82 -4.38
CA VAL A 103 -3.53 8.19 -4.93
C VAL A 103 -4.13 9.19 -3.93
N MET A 104 -5.21 8.80 -3.26
CA MET A 104 -5.88 9.66 -2.28
C MET A 104 -4.99 9.93 -1.06
N SER A 105 -4.29 8.90 -0.58
CA SER A 105 -3.32 9.00 0.52
C SER A 105 -2.14 9.88 0.13
N PHE A 106 -1.55 9.71 -1.05
CA PHE A 106 -0.50 10.60 -1.56
C PHE A 106 -0.96 12.06 -1.60
N THR A 107 -2.19 12.30 -2.10
CA THR A 107 -2.77 13.65 -2.14
C THR A 107 -2.97 14.23 -0.74
N LEU A 108 -3.42 13.40 0.21
CA LEU A 108 -3.62 13.80 1.61
C LEU A 108 -2.29 14.14 2.29
N ILE A 109 -1.29 13.27 2.14
CA ILE A 109 0.05 13.46 2.71
C ILE A 109 0.70 14.70 2.11
N ALA A 110 0.62 14.91 0.80
CA ALA A 110 1.20 16.08 0.13
C ALA A 110 0.56 17.40 0.60
N ARG A 111 -0.70 17.39 1.04
CA ARG A 111 -1.36 18.58 1.62
C ARG A 111 -0.89 18.88 3.05
N ILE A 112 -0.57 17.85 3.83
CA ILE A 112 -0.17 17.98 5.25
C ILE A 112 1.34 18.21 5.37
N TYR A 113 2.11 17.50 4.56
CA TYR A 113 3.56 17.61 4.43
C TYR A 113 3.89 18.08 3.01
N PRO A 114 3.69 19.37 2.68
CA PRO A 114 4.01 19.88 1.36
C PRO A 114 5.49 19.62 1.05
N PRO A 115 5.81 19.17 -0.18
CA PRO A 115 7.19 18.97 -0.58
C PRO A 115 7.90 20.32 -0.51
N VAL A 116 9.10 20.32 0.07
CA VAL A 116 9.98 21.50 0.07
C VAL A 116 10.42 21.73 -1.37
N THR A 117 9.69 22.57 -2.09
CA THR A 117 10.12 23.05 -3.39
C THR A 117 11.21 24.09 -3.14
N SER A 118 12.47 23.71 -3.32
CA SER A 118 13.56 24.68 -3.46
C SER A 118 13.35 25.44 -4.78
N THR A 119 12.62 26.55 -4.72
CA THR A 119 12.63 27.59 -5.75
C THR A 119 13.87 28.45 -5.61
#